data_AF-A0ABD3PU19-F1
#
_entry.id   AF-A0ABD3PU19-F1
#
_cell.length_a   1.000
_cell.length_b   1.000
_cell.length_c   1.000
_cell.angle_alpha   90.00
_cell.angle_beta   90.00
_cell.angle_gamma   90.00
#
_symmetry.space_group_name_H-M   'P 1'
#
loop_
_entity.id
_entity.type
_entity.pdbx_description
1 polymer ?
#
loop_
_entity_poly.entity_id
_entity_poly.type
_entity_poly.pdbx_seq_one_letter_code
_entity_poly.pdbx_strand_id
1 'polypeptide(L)'
;MILHSTAMAANLRRPTPSTLEEWEHFCTVNDDTAQMRLARAMGYPPGWRVVRTLIRVPIPASLAESMMASEGAATVHHGDDGVHTVTAVQDRIYAGDPATQPDGYYNHAAALVAASKFPWRPQYDDVIHDNNDDDYDDKEYCSTSHKNRGGQLKGREPKFEEGDVVEVLYVEDEEDDVEECEWYEATILKRVDYEDDIRYSVHYHADDAVQSNVREDYIRATNKTKQKKKSTKQTPKKRQSKVNVTVETPKAQKRKGGKTKGGKTSKAKKAVEEYSTEELSLAAELGLRDGWGARKSERKRGDFKWTIKSPEGETFDSKKKAFAAAGVDMSEPTTKEKGKTARGRKRKLVKEEDDEEEEEVEEAMSPDPQVHDVSLDEGDPPWRTMGHPFISRRIQWTPPADNHDIPNGPSVGTVIGWISEADVDSEGNPGFISSKTGKPACLFHAVFEEFEQDFEEWELEELFLDDED
;
A
#
# COMPACT_ATOMS: atom_id res chain seq x y z
N MET A 1 31.73 34.20 53.63
CA MET A 1 31.69 34.47 52.18
C MET A 1 30.98 33.30 51.55
N ILE A 2 29.70 33.46 51.22
CA ILE A 2 28.85 32.41 50.64
C ILE A 2 28.72 32.73 49.16
N LEU A 3 29.36 31.92 48.31
CA LEU A 3 29.24 32.00 46.86
C LEU A 3 27.89 31.40 46.45
N HIS A 4 26.96 32.24 46.02
CA HIS A 4 25.77 31.78 45.33
C HIS A 4 26.13 31.52 43.86
N SER A 5 26.05 30.25 43.47
CA SER A 5 26.10 29.81 42.08
C SER A 5 24.72 30.00 41.46
N THR A 6 24.60 30.94 40.53
CA THR A 6 23.37 31.18 39.75
C THR A 6 23.45 30.31 38.50
N ALA A 7 22.76 29.17 38.51
CA ALA A 7 22.55 28.38 37.31
C ALA A 7 21.59 29.12 36.36
N MET A 8 22.09 29.50 35.18
CA MET A 8 21.26 30.00 34.09
C MET A 8 20.55 28.82 33.43
N ALA A 9 19.23 28.75 33.58
CA ALA A 9 18.38 27.87 32.79
C ALA A 9 18.46 28.33 31.32
N ALA A 10 19.14 27.56 30.48
CA ALA A 10 19.16 27.75 29.05
C ALA A 10 17.79 27.34 28.47
N ASN A 11 16.89 28.30 28.35
CA ASN A 11 15.69 28.15 27.53
C ASN A 11 16.11 28.05 26.06
N LEU A 12 16.36 26.84 25.57
CA LEU A 12 16.54 26.52 24.16
C LEU A 12 15.19 26.58 23.44
N ARG A 13 14.64 27.80 23.28
CA ARG A 13 13.68 28.05 22.20
C ARG A 13 14.49 28.12 20.90
N ARG A 14 14.47 27.05 20.11
CA ARG A 14 15.00 27.13 18.75
C ARG A 14 14.09 28.02 17.91
N PRO A 15 14.64 28.93 17.09
CA PRO A 15 13.83 29.78 16.24
C PRO A 15 13.36 28.94 15.04
N THR A 16 12.09 28.60 15.02
CA THR A 16 11.41 28.39 13.74
C THR A 16 11.50 29.73 13.00
N PRO A 17 12.02 29.78 11.76
CA PRO A 17 12.09 31.03 11.03
C PRO A 17 10.67 31.55 10.84
N SER A 18 10.43 32.74 11.36
CA SER A 18 9.09 33.32 11.52
C SER A 18 8.68 34.18 10.32
N THR A 19 9.62 34.41 9.39
CA THR A 19 9.44 35.31 8.25
C THR A 19 9.91 34.67 6.95
N LEU A 20 9.25 35.00 5.84
CA LEU A 20 9.59 34.53 4.49
C LEU A 20 11.03 34.92 4.10
N GLU A 21 11.51 36.08 4.55
CA GLU A 21 12.86 36.58 4.28
C GLU A 21 13.97 35.72 4.91
N GLU A 22 13.72 35.12 6.08
CA GLU A 22 14.65 34.15 6.70
C GLU A 22 14.72 32.83 5.92
N TRP A 23 13.67 32.48 5.18
CA TRP A 23 13.66 31.33 4.28
C TRP A 23 14.36 31.62 2.94
N GLU A 24 14.36 32.88 2.48
CA GLU A 24 14.94 33.28 1.19
C GLU A 24 16.48 33.31 1.14
N HIS A 25 17.16 33.37 2.29
CA HIS A 25 18.64 33.35 2.36
C HIS A 25 19.27 31.95 2.31
N PHE A 26 18.46 30.90 2.20
CA PHE A 26 18.94 29.55 1.99
C PHE A 26 19.29 29.34 0.51
N CYS A 27 20.57 29.49 0.15
CA CYS A 27 21.11 29.05 -1.15
C CYS A 27 20.61 27.64 -1.44
N THR A 28 19.82 27.46 -2.52
CA THR A 28 19.21 26.20 -3.01
C THR A 28 19.65 25.00 -2.20
N VAL A 29 18.82 24.62 -1.23
CA VAL A 29 19.25 23.73 -0.16
C VAL A 29 19.41 22.31 -0.71
N ASN A 30 20.62 22.01 -1.19
CA ASN A 30 21.09 20.66 -1.45
C ASN A 30 21.43 19.93 -0.14
N ASP A 31 21.21 20.56 1.02
CA ASP A 31 21.22 19.86 2.30
C ASP A 31 19.94 19.03 2.41
N ASP A 32 20.15 17.72 2.35
CA ASP A 32 19.16 16.69 2.54
C ASP A 32 18.26 16.95 3.76
N THR A 33 18.88 17.33 4.88
CA THR A 33 18.18 17.59 6.14
C THR A 33 17.10 18.65 6.00
N ALA A 34 17.38 19.72 5.25
CA ALA A 34 16.43 20.80 5.04
C ALA A 34 15.35 20.43 4.02
N GLN A 35 15.65 19.59 3.03
CA GLN A 35 14.64 19.07 2.10
C GLN A 35 13.62 18.20 2.83
N MET A 36 14.08 17.35 3.75
CA MET A 36 13.21 16.55 4.61
C MET A 36 12.39 17.42 5.57
N ARG A 37 13.02 18.41 6.23
CA ARG A 37 12.31 19.35 7.11
C ARG A 37 11.23 20.14 6.37
N LEU A 38 11.51 20.61 5.16
CA LEU A 38 10.53 21.28 4.32
C LEU A 38 9.38 20.34 3.95
N ALA A 39 9.68 19.10 3.57
CA ALA A 39 8.65 18.10 3.26
C ALA A 39 7.73 17.85 4.47
N ARG A 40 8.31 17.67 5.65
CA ARG A 40 7.56 17.47 6.91
C ARG A 40 6.71 18.69 7.26
N ALA A 41 7.24 19.90 7.14
CA ALA A 41 6.49 21.13 7.36
C ALA A 41 5.29 21.28 6.40
N MET A 42 5.34 20.64 5.23
CA MET A 42 4.25 20.59 4.25
C MET A 42 3.31 19.38 4.42
N GLY A 43 3.52 18.54 5.45
CA GLY A 43 2.68 17.38 5.75
C GLY A 43 2.99 16.13 4.91
N TYR A 44 4.23 15.96 4.42
CA TYR A 44 4.66 14.74 3.70
C TYR A 44 5.36 13.70 4.60
N PRO A 45 5.26 12.38 4.27
CA PRO A 45 5.86 11.28 5.02
C PRO A 45 7.34 11.45 5.42
N PRO A 46 7.80 10.91 6.56
CA PRO A 46 9.21 10.77 6.88
C PRO A 46 9.95 10.16 5.71
N GLY A 47 11.13 10.70 5.43
CA GLY A 47 11.94 10.31 4.28
C GLY A 47 11.56 10.95 2.95
N TRP A 48 10.40 11.62 2.84
CA TRP A 48 10.10 12.44 1.65
C TRP A 48 10.94 13.71 1.67
N ARG A 49 11.22 14.23 0.47
CA ARG A 49 12.05 15.43 0.29
C ARG A 49 11.35 16.42 -0.63
N VAL A 50 11.39 17.69 -0.26
CA VAL A 50 10.95 18.78 -1.13
C VAL A 50 12.17 19.57 -1.56
N VAL A 51 12.54 19.43 -2.83
CA VAL A 51 13.60 20.22 -3.46
C VAL A 51 12.98 21.50 -3.99
N ARG A 52 13.20 22.59 -3.27
CA ARG A 52 12.73 23.93 -3.63
C ARG A 52 13.74 24.65 -4.52
N THR A 53 13.30 25.10 -5.68
CA THR A 53 14.10 25.89 -6.63
C THR A 53 13.43 27.23 -6.89
N LEU A 54 14.20 28.32 -6.78
CA LEU A 54 13.73 29.64 -7.19
C LEU A 54 13.93 29.77 -8.69
N ILE A 55 12.84 29.98 -9.42
CA ILE A 55 12.84 30.18 -10.87
C ILE A 55 12.41 31.60 -11.22
N ARG A 56 12.96 32.15 -12.29
CA ARG A 56 12.51 33.43 -12.84
C ARG A 56 11.45 33.15 -13.90
N VAL A 57 10.24 33.61 -13.66
CA VAL A 57 9.10 33.43 -14.58
C VAL A 57 8.86 34.75 -15.31
N PRO A 58 8.85 34.77 -16.65
CA PRO A 58 8.53 35.98 -17.40
C PRO A 58 7.07 36.36 -17.17
N ILE A 59 6.82 37.65 -16.93
CA ILE A 59 5.49 38.21 -16.73
C ILE A 59 5.20 39.32 -17.74
N PRO A 60 3.94 39.53 -18.13
CA PRO A 60 3.56 40.65 -18.99
C PRO A 60 3.88 42.00 -18.34
N ALA A 61 4.26 43.00 -19.15
CA ALA A 61 4.59 44.34 -18.68
C ALA A 61 3.46 44.99 -17.85
N SER A 62 2.20 44.78 -18.24
CA SER A 62 1.05 45.30 -17.50
C SER A 62 0.94 44.74 -16.07
N LEU A 63 1.29 43.46 -15.88
CA LEU A 63 1.31 42.85 -14.55
C LEU A 63 2.51 43.34 -13.75
N ALA A 64 3.66 43.50 -14.41
CA ALA A 64 4.86 44.06 -13.79
C ALA A 64 4.62 45.48 -13.25
N GLU A 65 3.99 46.37 -14.04
CA GLU A 65 3.61 47.72 -13.62
C GLU A 65 2.67 47.69 -12.41
N SER A 66 1.65 46.82 -12.44
CA SER A 66 0.72 46.65 -11.32
C SER A 66 1.42 46.17 -10.04
N MET A 67 2.36 45.22 -10.16
CA MET A 67 3.11 44.70 -9.01
C MET A 67 4.12 45.71 -8.47
N MET A 68 4.72 46.54 -9.34
CA MET A 68 5.59 47.64 -8.93
C MET A 68 4.84 48.78 -8.24
N ALA A 69 3.54 48.96 -8.57
CA ALA A 69 2.70 50.00 -7.97
C ALA A 69 2.20 49.64 -6.56
N SER A 70 2.11 48.35 -6.22
CA SER A 70 1.82 47.90 -4.85
C SER A 70 3.07 47.95 -3.98
N GLU A 71 3.01 48.52 -2.77
CA GLU A 71 4.16 48.78 -1.85
C GLU A 71 4.94 47.53 -1.35
N GLY A 72 4.73 46.34 -1.93
CA GLY A 72 5.45 45.09 -1.65
C GLY A 72 6.46 44.68 -2.73
N ALA A 73 7.04 45.64 -3.47
CA ALA A 73 7.74 45.49 -4.76
C ALA A 73 9.10 44.74 -4.74
N ALA A 74 9.32 43.76 -3.88
CA ALA A 74 10.63 43.12 -3.72
C ALA A 74 11.03 42.13 -4.84
N THR A 75 10.13 41.71 -5.75
CA THR A 75 10.39 40.50 -6.57
C THR A 75 10.34 40.66 -8.09
N VAL A 76 10.09 41.86 -8.62
CA VAL A 76 10.08 42.08 -10.08
C VAL A 76 11.47 42.51 -10.58
N HIS A 77 12.09 41.67 -11.40
CA HIS A 77 13.37 41.95 -12.05
C HIS A 77 13.14 42.38 -13.49
N HIS A 78 13.76 43.50 -13.89
CA HIS A 78 13.81 43.93 -15.28
C HIS A 78 15.08 43.37 -15.93
N GLY A 79 14.93 42.50 -16.93
CA GLY A 79 16.06 42.01 -17.73
C GLY A 79 16.54 43.05 -18.73
N ASP A 80 17.81 42.97 -19.13
CA ASP A 80 18.40 43.83 -20.17
C ASP A 80 17.72 43.66 -21.55
N ASP A 81 16.97 42.57 -21.73
CA ASP A 81 16.17 42.25 -22.91
C ASP A 81 14.77 42.89 -22.90
N GLY A 82 14.44 43.67 -21.86
CA GLY A 82 13.12 44.28 -21.67
C GLY A 82 12.05 43.30 -21.19
N VAL A 83 12.42 42.06 -20.83
CA VAL A 83 11.49 41.09 -20.26
C VAL A 83 11.42 41.30 -18.74
N HIS A 84 10.21 41.53 -18.24
CA HIS A 84 9.96 41.55 -16.81
C HIS A 84 9.86 40.10 -16.31
N THR A 85 10.57 39.79 -15.24
CA THR A 85 10.50 38.48 -14.59
C THR A 85 10.14 38.63 -13.13
N VAL A 86 9.39 37.68 -12.60
CA VAL A 86 9.14 37.54 -11.16
C VAL A 86 9.85 36.30 -10.66
N THR A 87 10.42 36.38 -9.45
CA THR A 87 10.93 35.19 -8.77
C THR A 87 9.76 34.37 -8.26
N ALA A 88 9.65 33.11 -8.70
CA ALA A 88 8.64 32.16 -8.27
C ALA A 88 9.31 30.94 -7.64
N VAL A 89 8.58 30.30 -6.73
CA VAL A 89 9.00 29.06 -6.07
C VAL A 89 8.53 27.87 -6.90
N GLN A 90 9.45 26.99 -7.29
CA GLN A 90 9.16 25.70 -7.90
C GLN A 90 9.65 24.57 -7.01
N ASP A 91 8.70 23.79 -6.50
CA ASP A 91 8.98 22.62 -5.67
C ASP A 91 8.95 21.34 -6.50
N ARG A 92 9.91 20.44 -6.24
CA ARG A 92 9.90 19.05 -6.69
C ARG A 92 9.84 18.16 -5.46
N ILE A 93 8.77 17.39 -5.32
CA ILE A 93 8.57 16.49 -4.19
C ILE A 93 9.03 15.10 -4.60
N TYR A 94 9.89 14.48 -3.81
CA TYR A 94 10.36 13.11 -4.00
C TYR A 94 9.82 12.26 -2.87
N ALA A 95 9.26 11.10 -3.22
CA ALA A 95 8.72 10.16 -2.24
C ALA A 95 9.81 9.41 -1.44
N GLY A 96 11.07 9.85 -1.50
CA GLY A 96 12.26 9.24 -0.90
C GLY A 96 13.52 10.03 -1.29
N ASP A 97 14.71 9.44 -1.14
CA ASP A 97 15.98 10.04 -1.59
C ASP A 97 16.08 10.18 -3.12
N PRO A 98 16.18 11.39 -3.71
CA PRO A 98 16.34 11.59 -5.15
C PRO A 98 17.44 10.75 -5.81
N ALA A 99 18.51 10.39 -5.08
CA ALA A 99 19.60 9.57 -5.60
C ALA A 99 19.17 8.14 -5.95
N THR A 100 18.12 7.62 -5.31
CA THR A 100 17.56 6.28 -5.57
C THR A 100 16.55 6.26 -6.72
N GLN A 101 16.28 7.42 -7.33
CA GLN A 101 15.23 7.62 -8.35
C GLN A 101 13.81 7.21 -7.87
N PRO A 102 13.35 7.73 -6.73
CA PRO A 102 12.00 7.51 -6.23
C PRO A 102 11.00 8.25 -7.12
N ASP A 103 9.71 8.04 -6.85
CA ASP A 103 8.67 8.81 -7.53
C ASP A 103 8.79 10.30 -7.23
N GLY A 104 8.77 11.11 -8.28
CA GLY A 104 8.83 12.56 -8.23
C GLY A 104 7.50 13.20 -8.63
N TYR A 105 7.10 14.24 -7.90
CA TYR A 105 5.88 15.02 -8.12
C TYR A 105 6.22 16.48 -8.35
N TYR A 106 5.52 17.11 -9.29
CA TYR A 106 5.60 18.55 -9.58
C TYR A 106 4.37 19.31 -9.07
N ASN A 107 3.41 18.61 -8.47
CA ASN A 107 2.16 19.16 -7.97
C ASN A 107 1.92 18.65 -6.55
N HIS A 108 1.81 19.59 -5.60
CA HIS A 108 1.57 19.29 -4.19
C HIS A 108 0.30 18.49 -3.94
N ALA A 109 -0.80 18.78 -4.65
CA ALA A 109 -2.05 18.05 -4.49
C ALA A 109 -1.91 16.58 -4.89
N ALA A 110 -1.22 16.30 -5.99
CA ALA A 110 -0.93 14.93 -6.42
C ALA A 110 -0.02 14.21 -5.41
N ALA A 111 0.99 14.91 -4.88
CA ALA A 111 1.89 14.39 -3.86
C ALA A 111 1.16 14.12 -2.52
N LEU A 112 0.18 14.94 -2.13
CA LEU A 112 -0.59 14.76 -0.91
C LEU A 112 -1.58 13.59 -1.02
N VAL A 113 -2.26 13.44 -2.16
CA VAL A 113 -3.11 12.26 -2.43
C VAL A 113 -2.29 10.97 -2.47
N ALA A 114 -1.03 11.08 -2.90
CA ALA A 114 -0.06 10.01 -2.86
C ALA A 114 0.35 9.68 -1.42
N ALA A 115 0.76 10.69 -0.66
CA ALA A 115 1.13 10.58 0.75
C ALA A 115 0.00 10.01 1.62
N SER A 116 -1.25 10.41 1.38
CA SER A 116 -2.42 9.97 2.17
C SER A 116 -2.73 8.48 2.01
N LYS A 117 -2.13 7.79 1.04
CA LYS A 117 -2.27 6.34 0.87
C LYS A 117 -1.25 5.56 1.69
N PHE A 118 -0.21 6.23 2.19
CA PHE A 118 0.77 5.61 3.07
C PHE A 118 0.29 5.75 4.52
N PRO A 119 0.03 4.63 5.23
CA PRO A 119 -0.29 4.67 6.64
C PRO A 119 0.99 4.95 7.44
N TRP A 120 1.37 6.22 7.53
CA TRP A 120 2.34 6.72 8.50
C TRP A 120 1.64 7.16 9.79
N ARG A 121 2.30 6.96 10.92
CA ARG A 121 1.86 7.45 12.23
C ARG A 121 2.86 8.51 12.70
N PRO A 122 2.47 9.80 12.74
CA PRO A 122 3.36 10.88 13.19
C PRO A 122 3.94 10.68 14.59
N GLN A 123 3.27 9.90 15.46
CA GLN A 123 3.75 9.64 16.82
C GLN A 123 4.92 8.67 16.89
N TYR A 124 5.06 7.79 15.90
CA TYR A 124 6.10 6.75 15.90
C TYR A 124 7.18 7.07 14.86
N ASP A 125 6.79 7.47 13.64
CA ASP A 125 7.69 7.50 12.47
C ASP A 125 8.61 8.72 12.43
N ASP A 126 8.64 9.51 13.51
CA ASP A 126 9.29 10.82 13.54
C ASP A 126 10.70 10.77 14.12
N VAL A 127 11.62 10.30 13.28
CA VAL A 127 13.07 10.11 13.53
C VAL A 127 13.79 11.32 14.15
N ILE A 128 13.21 12.52 14.09
CA ILE A 128 13.83 13.74 14.63
C ILE A 128 13.58 13.90 16.15
N HIS A 129 12.65 13.16 16.73
CA HIS A 129 12.39 13.22 18.17
C HIS A 129 13.40 12.43 19.03
N ASP A 130 14.08 11.43 18.47
CA ASP A 130 15.04 10.57 19.20
C ASP A 130 16.49 10.98 18.96
N ASN A 131 16.75 12.29 18.97
CA ASN A 131 18.08 12.83 18.68
C ASN A 131 19.03 12.76 19.89
N ASN A 132 18.91 11.75 20.75
CA ASN A 132 19.86 11.57 21.84
C ASN A 132 20.02 10.14 22.41
N ASP A 133 19.63 9.10 21.68
CA ASP A 133 20.02 7.75 22.11
C ASP A 133 20.53 6.95 20.91
N ASP A 134 21.75 6.42 21.07
CA ASP A 134 22.57 5.79 20.03
C ASP A 134 22.11 4.35 19.72
N ASP A 135 20.85 4.03 20.04
CA ASP A 135 20.22 2.71 19.97
C ASP A 135 19.22 2.58 18.79
N TYR A 136 19.30 3.49 17.82
CA TYR A 136 18.52 3.46 16.59
C TYR A 136 18.85 2.21 15.73
N ASP A 137 18.12 1.11 15.93
CA ASP A 137 18.25 -0.09 15.10
C ASP A 137 17.44 0.05 13.80
N ASP A 138 18.16 0.39 12.73
CA ASP A 138 17.69 0.47 11.33
C ASP A 138 16.91 -0.78 10.83
N LYS A 139 16.91 -1.89 11.59
CA LYS A 139 16.26 -3.16 11.23
C LYS A 139 14.81 -3.29 11.70
N GLU A 140 14.38 -2.56 12.73
CA GLU A 140 13.07 -2.79 13.37
C GLU A 140 11.97 -1.84 12.85
N TYR A 141 12.35 -0.81 12.09
CA TYR A 141 11.42 0.23 11.64
C TYR A 141 10.63 -0.12 10.37
N CYS A 142 9.34 0.21 10.41
CA CYS A 142 8.22 -0.19 9.55
C CYS A 142 8.57 -0.77 8.15
N SER A 143 8.39 -2.09 8.04
CA SER A 143 8.61 -2.88 6.82
C SER A 143 7.59 -2.62 5.70
N THR A 144 6.63 -1.71 5.88
CA THR A 144 5.53 -1.48 4.90
C THR A 144 5.60 -0.16 4.14
N SER A 145 6.66 0.65 4.28
CA SER A 145 7.02 1.57 3.18
C SER A 145 8.51 1.85 3.16
N HIS A 146 9.25 1.00 2.43
CA HIS A 146 10.60 1.26 1.90
C HIS A 146 11.53 2.09 2.81
N LYS A 147 12.26 1.47 3.75
CA LYS A 147 13.51 1.93 4.40
C LYS A 147 14.05 3.33 4.00
N ASN A 148 13.31 4.42 4.24
CA ASN A 148 13.61 5.76 3.69
C ASN A 148 13.95 5.86 2.18
N ARG A 149 13.64 4.84 1.37
CA ARG A 149 13.98 4.78 -0.08
C ARG A 149 12.86 5.25 -0.98
N GLY A 150 11.66 5.41 -0.43
CA GLY A 150 10.48 5.87 -1.14
C GLY A 150 9.87 4.84 -2.07
N GLY A 151 8.64 4.42 -1.77
CA GLY A 151 7.89 3.52 -2.62
C GLY A 151 7.51 4.21 -3.94
N GLN A 152 7.71 3.52 -5.06
CA GLN A 152 7.04 3.93 -6.30
C GLN A 152 5.54 3.62 -6.15
N LEU A 153 4.70 4.65 -6.28
CA LEU A 153 3.24 4.54 -6.32
C LEU A 153 2.73 3.97 -7.64
N LYS A 154 3.55 4.01 -8.69
CA LYS A 154 3.34 3.13 -9.83
C LYS A 154 3.92 1.77 -9.53
N GLY A 155 3.11 0.72 -9.69
CA GLY A 155 3.59 -0.65 -9.67
C GLY A 155 4.84 -0.76 -10.54
N ARG A 156 5.94 -1.22 -9.93
CA ARG A 156 7.27 -1.28 -10.56
C ARG A 156 7.14 -1.98 -11.91
N GLU A 157 7.62 -1.37 -12.99
CA GLU A 157 7.63 -2.06 -14.28
C GLU A 157 8.73 -3.14 -14.25
N PRO A 158 8.41 -4.40 -14.57
CA PRO A 158 9.39 -5.48 -14.54
C PRO A 158 10.51 -5.22 -15.55
N LYS A 159 11.77 -5.27 -15.10
CA LYS A 159 12.91 -5.07 -16.01
C LYS A 159 13.07 -6.22 -17.01
N PHE A 160 12.55 -7.41 -16.70
CA PHE A 160 12.75 -8.61 -17.49
C PHE A 160 11.45 -9.40 -17.71
N GLU A 161 11.35 -10.10 -18.85
CA GLU A 161 10.21 -10.95 -19.20
C GLU A 161 10.56 -12.44 -19.13
N GLU A 162 9.54 -13.30 -19.01
CA GLU A 162 9.72 -14.75 -19.07
C GLU A 162 10.38 -15.17 -20.40
N GLY A 163 11.44 -15.97 -20.31
CA GLY A 163 12.26 -16.40 -21.44
C GLY A 163 13.42 -15.45 -21.80
N ASP A 164 13.58 -14.32 -21.12
CA ASP A 164 14.80 -13.51 -21.27
C ASP A 164 16.02 -14.20 -20.62
N VAL A 165 17.18 -14.04 -21.26
CA VAL A 165 18.45 -14.60 -20.79
C VAL A 165 19.21 -13.53 -20.01
N VAL A 166 19.45 -13.77 -18.74
CA VAL A 166 20.00 -12.80 -17.79
C VAL A 166 21.26 -13.37 -17.12
N GLU A 167 22.05 -12.50 -16.51
CA GLU A 167 23.09 -12.91 -15.57
C GLU A 167 22.56 -12.71 -14.16
N VAL A 168 22.71 -13.71 -13.30
CA VAL A 168 22.24 -13.70 -11.92
C VAL A 168 23.43 -13.82 -10.99
N LEU A 169 23.48 -12.98 -9.96
CA LEU A 169 24.52 -13.02 -8.92
C LEU A 169 24.23 -14.20 -7.99
N TYR A 170 25.16 -15.15 -7.90
CA TYR A 170 25.07 -16.26 -6.95
C TYR A 170 25.83 -15.88 -5.68
N VAL A 171 25.13 -15.92 -4.55
CA VAL A 171 25.69 -15.67 -3.21
C VAL A 171 25.71 -17.03 -2.52
N GLU A 172 26.90 -17.56 -2.22
CA GLU A 172 27.05 -18.91 -1.65
C GLU A 172 26.68 -18.90 -0.16
N ASP A 173 27.21 -17.94 0.61
CA ASP A 173 26.82 -17.69 2.01
C ASP A 173 26.47 -16.20 2.25
N GLU A 174 25.52 -15.92 3.14
CA GLU A 174 25.06 -14.53 3.45
C GLU A 174 26.16 -13.66 4.09
N GLU A 175 27.25 -14.28 4.57
CA GLU A 175 28.39 -13.61 5.21
C GLU A 175 29.51 -13.27 4.21
N ASP A 176 29.44 -13.75 2.97
CA ASP A 176 30.48 -13.47 1.98
C ASP A 176 30.39 -12.02 1.49
N ASP A 177 31.55 -11.36 1.46
CA ASP A 177 31.66 -10.01 0.91
C ASP A 177 31.15 -9.98 -0.54
N VAL A 178 30.28 -9.02 -0.86
CA VAL A 178 29.63 -8.87 -2.17
C VAL A 178 30.65 -8.79 -3.33
N GLU A 179 31.90 -8.46 -3.04
CA GLU A 179 32.99 -8.39 -4.02
C GLU A 179 33.41 -9.76 -4.58
N GLU A 180 33.19 -10.85 -3.85
CA GLU A 180 33.57 -12.21 -4.30
C GLU A 180 32.44 -12.94 -5.04
N CYS A 181 31.26 -12.34 -5.13
CA CYS A 181 30.10 -12.98 -5.75
C CYS A 181 30.24 -13.07 -7.29
N GLU A 182 30.01 -14.27 -7.84
CA GLU A 182 30.10 -14.54 -9.28
C GLU A 182 28.74 -14.40 -9.99
N TRP A 183 28.78 -13.99 -11.26
CA TRP A 183 27.60 -13.83 -12.11
C TRP A 183 27.45 -15.02 -13.07
N TYR A 184 26.29 -15.67 -13.04
CA TYR A 184 25.99 -16.85 -13.86
C TYR A 184 24.89 -16.59 -14.89
N GLU A 185 25.03 -17.11 -16.11
CA GLU A 185 24.00 -17.01 -17.15
C GLU A 185 22.80 -17.91 -16.82
N ALA A 186 21.61 -17.34 -16.84
CA ALA A 186 20.35 -18.00 -16.52
C ALA A 186 19.21 -17.52 -17.42
N THR A 187 18.13 -18.30 -17.50
CA THR A 187 16.88 -17.91 -18.19
C THR A 187 15.75 -17.71 -17.20
N ILE A 188 15.00 -16.61 -17.35
CA ILE A 188 13.84 -16.35 -16.51
C ILE A 188 12.71 -17.31 -16.88
N LEU A 189 12.27 -18.11 -15.91
CA LEU A 189 11.18 -19.06 -16.07
C LEU A 189 9.83 -18.48 -15.69
N LYS A 190 9.77 -17.75 -14.57
CA LYS A 190 8.52 -17.23 -14.02
C LYS A 190 8.77 -15.88 -13.35
N ARG A 191 7.83 -14.95 -13.54
CA ARG A 191 7.75 -13.70 -12.77
C ARG A 191 6.74 -13.84 -11.62
N VAL A 192 7.06 -13.29 -10.46
CA VAL A 192 6.16 -13.17 -9.31
C VAL A 192 6.16 -11.72 -8.85
N ASP A 193 5.02 -11.07 -8.99
CA ASP A 193 4.80 -9.68 -8.57
C ASP A 193 4.36 -9.73 -7.09
N TYR A 194 5.20 -9.22 -6.20
CA TYR A 194 4.86 -8.96 -4.79
C TYR A 194 4.41 -7.51 -4.64
N GLU A 195 3.81 -7.17 -3.49
CA GLU A 195 3.36 -5.79 -3.21
C GLU A 195 4.50 -4.78 -3.31
N ASP A 196 5.70 -5.15 -2.83
CA ASP A 196 6.85 -4.25 -2.72
C ASP A 196 8.03 -4.56 -3.67
N ASP A 197 8.02 -5.69 -4.37
CA ASP A 197 9.16 -6.14 -5.19
C ASP A 197 8.75 -7.10 -6.30
N ILE A 198 9.59 -7.26 -7.32
CA ILE A 198 9.41 -8.25 -8.38
C ILE A 198 10.50 -9.29 -8.23
N ARG A 199 10.08 -10.55 -8.07
CA ARG A 199 11.01 -11.66 -7.93
C ARG A 199 10.83 -12.65 -9.05
N TYR A 200 11.94 -13.28 -9.42
CA TYR A 200 12.03 -14.15 -10.57
C TYR A 200 12.40 -15.56 -10.15
N SER A 201 11.86 -16.55 -10.87
CA SER A 201 12.41 -17.89 -10.89
C SER A 201 13.30 -18.02 -12.12
N VAL A 202 14.55 -18.43 -11.91
CA VAL A 202 15.59 -18.49 -12.94
C VAL A 202 16.11 -19.92 -13.09
N HIS A 203 16.52 -20.28 -14.30
CA HIS A 203 17.16 -21.54 -14.65
C HIS A 203 18.60 -21.29 -15.09
N TYR A 204 19.56 -21.73 -14.29
CA TYR A 204 21.00 -21.59 -14.57
C TYR A 204 21.42 -22.51 -15.72
N HIS A 205 22.26 -22.01 -16.62
CA HIS A 205 22.74 -22.79 -17.77
C HIS A 205 23.96 -23.66 -17.45
N ALA A 206 24.68 -23.35 -16.37
CA ALA A 206 25.92 -24.04 -16.00
C ALA A 206 25.66 -25.46 -15.47
N ASP A 207 24.62 -25.62 -14.65
CA ASP A 207 24.34 -26.83 -13.87
C ASP A 207 22.88 -27.29 -13.95
N ASP A 208 22.07 -26.66 -14.81
CA ASP A 208 20.61 -26.88 -14.94
C ASP A 208 19.84 -26.68 -13.61
N ALA A 209 20.40 -25.95 -12.65
CA ALA A 209 19.71 -25.64 -11.39
C ALA A 209 18.61 -24.60 -11.59
N VAL A 210 17.55 -24.71 -10.78
CA VAL A 210 16.45 -23.74 -10.76
C VAL A 210 16.41 -23.08 -9.40
N GLN A 211 16.49 -21.75 -9.37
CA GLN A 211 16.34 -20.96 -8.17
C GLN A 211 15.09 -20.10 -8.29
N SER A 212 14.21 -20.19 -7.29
CA SER A 212 13.05 -19.32 -7.16
C SER A 212 13.38 -18.13 -6.26
N ASN A 213 12.57 -17.08 -6.34
CA ASN A 213 12.58 -15.97 -5.39
C ASN A 213 13.81 -15.06 -5.50
N VAL A 214 14.46 -15.01 -6.66
CA VAL A 214 15.62 -14.14 -6.92
C VAL A 214 15.13 -12.70 -7.10
N ARG A 215 15.67 -11.77 -6.30
CA ARG A 215 15.32 -10.33 -6.37
C ARG A 215 15.90 -9.70 -7.63
N GLU A 216 15.23 -8.68 -8.15
CA GLU A 216 15.66 -8.00 -9.38
C GLU A 216 17.06 -7.38 -9.29
N ASP A 217 17.49 -6.96 -8.10
CA ASP A 217 18.81 -6.35 -7.88
C ASP A 217 19.98 -7.34 -8.06
N TYR A 218 19.71 -8.65 -7.94
CA TYR A 218 20.68 -9.72 -8.22
C TYR A 218 20.64 -10.18 -9.68
N ILE A 219 19.95 -9.44 -10.57
CA ILE A 219 19.78 -9.81 -11.97
C ILE A 219 20.22 -8.65 -12.86
N ARG A 220 21.06 -8.93 -13.85
CA ARG A 220 21.45 -7.95 -14.87
C ARG A 220 21.23 -8.46 -16.29
N ALA A 221 20.95 -7.52 -17.18
CA ALA A 221 20.71 -7.83 -18.59
C ALA A 221 22.01 -8.29 -19.27
N THR A 222 21.99 -9.50 -19.86
CA THR A 222 23.06 -9.94 -20.77
C THR A 222 23.12 -9.08 -22.03
N ASN A 223 24.26 -9.10 -22.70
CA ASN A 223 24.41 -8.46 -24.01
C ASN A 223 23.40 -8.99 -25.05
N LYS A 224 23.01 -10.27 -24.95
CA LYS A 224 22.00 -10.91 -25.80
C LYS A 224 20.63 -10.25 -25.62
N THR A 225 20.20 -10.04 -24.37
CA THR A 225 18.91 -9.40 -24.04
C THR A 225 18.87 -7.93 -24.43
N LYS A 226 19.99 -7.21 -24.28
CA LYS A 226 20.11 -5.81 -24.73
C LYS A 226 19.93 -5.67 -26.25
N GLN A 227 20.38 -6.64 -27.06
CA GLN A 227 20.20 -6.62 -28.52
C GLN A 227 18.75 -6.89 -28.92
N LYS A 228 18.07 -7.86 -28.29
CA LYS A 228 16.66 -8.21 -28.54
C LYS A 228 15.73 -7.01 -28.28
N LYS A 229 15.92 -6.26 -27.18
CA LYS A 229 15.12 -5.06 -26.87
C LYS A 229 15.32 -3.92 -27.88
N LYS A 230 16.52 -3.78 -28.46
CA LYS A 230 16.77 -2.78 -29.52
C LYS A 230 16.06 -3.12 -30.83
N SER A 231 15.98 -4.39 -31.21
CA SER A 231 15.28 -4.79 -32.44
C SER A 231 13.76 -4.68 -32.37
N THR A 232 13.16 -4.85 -31.18
CA THR A 232 11.70 -4.82 -31.03
C THR A 232 11.12 -3.40 -31.00
N LYS A 233 11.93 -2.37 -30.76
CA LYS A 233 11.46 -0.97 -30.66
C LYS A 233 11.35 -0.24 -32.02
N GLN A 234 11.52 -0.92 -33.15
CA GLN A 234 11.38 -0.32 -34.49
C GLN A 234 10.01 -0.61 -35.14
N THR A 235 9.23 0.47 -35.28
CA THR A 235 8.03 0.71 -36.11
C THR A 235 6.69 0.08 -35.71
N PRO A 236 5.68 0.89 -35.33
CA PRO A 236 4.29 0.44 -35.24
C PRO A 236 3.76 0.13 -36.65
N LYS A 237 3.64 -1.16 -36.99
CA LYS A 237 3.09 -1.61 -38.26
C LYS A 237 1.57 -1.38 -38.28
N LYS A 238 1.17 -0.40 -39.10
CA LYS A 238 -0.22 -0.10 -39.49
C LYS A 238 -0.91 -1.39 -40.01
N ARG A 239 -1.78 -2.00 -39.20
CA ARG A 239 -2.59 -3.17 -39.60
C ARG A 239 -3.65 -2.71 -40.60
N GLN A 240 -3.50 -3.09 -41.87
CA GLN A 240 -4.62 -3.19 -42.80
C GLN A 240 -5.19 -4.60 -42.70
N SER A 241 -6.48 -4.67 -42.35
CA SER A 241 -7.29 -5.88 -42.34
C SER A 241 -7.62 -6.31 -43.77
N LYS A 242 -7.23 -7.54 -44.14
CA LYS A 242 -7.89 -8.28 -45.22
C LYS A 242 -8.23 -9.68 -44.75
N VAL A 243 -9.53 -9.86 -44.55
CA VAL A 243 -10.22 -11.14 -44.43
C VAL A 243 -10.10 -11.86 -45.77
N ASN A 244 -9.75 -13.15 -45.75
CA ASN A 244 -10.20 -14.06 -46.81
C ASN A 244 -10.44 -15.46 -46.25
N VAL A 245 -11.68 -15.89 -46.44
CA VAL A 245 -12.25 -17.20 -46.19
C VAL A 245 -11.77 -18.16 -47.27
N THR A 246 -11.29 -19.35 -46.91
CA THR A 246 -11.40 -20.52 -47.80
C THR A 246 -11.43 -21.81 -46.99
N VAL A 247 -12.54 -22.52 -47.14
CA VAL A 247 -12.80 -23.89 -46.68
C VAL A 247 -12.27 -24.84 -47.74
N GLU A 248 -11.44 -25.84 -47.40
CA GLU A 248 -11.47 -27.19 -48.00
C GLU A 248 -10.84 -28.24 -47.06
N THR A 249 -11.48 -29.41 -47.00
CA THR A 249 -11.03 -30.71 -46.43
C THR A 249 -11.32 -31.79 -47.50
N PRO A 250 -10.95 -33.07 -47.36
CA PRO A 250 -9.76 -33.70 -46.76
C PRO A 250 -9.16 -34.82 -47.68
N LYS A 251 -7.93 -35.32 -47.44
CA LYS A 251 -7.52 -36.68 -47.87
C LYS A 251 -6.56 -37.38 -46.90
N ALA A 252 -6.76 -38.70 -46.82
CA ALA A 252 -6.27 -39.66 -45.84
C ALA A 252 -4.94 -40.35 -46.22
N GLN A 253 -4.25 -40.92 -45.21
CA GLN A 253 -3.47 -42.19 -45.23
C GLN A 253 -2.93 -42.46 -43.80
N LYS A 254 -3.38 -43.50 -43.07
CA LYS A 254 -3.03 -44.94 -43.06
C LYS A 254 -1.96 -45.36 -42.00
N ARG A 255 -2.49 -46.02 -40.96
CA ARG A 255 -2.07 -47.29 -40.29
C ARG A 255 -0.80 -47.37 -39.42
N LYS A 256 -1.02 -47.77 -38.16
CA LYS A 256 -0.59 -49.01 -37.42
C LYS A 256 -0.51 -48.61 -35.93
N GLY A 257 -1.01 -49.30 -34.92
CA GLY A 257 -1.60 -50.61 -34.69
C GLY A 257 -1.37 -50.89 -33.20
N GLY A 258 -2.35 -51.38 -32.43
CA GLY A 258 -2.11 -51.66 -31.01
C GLY A 258 -3.31 -51.95 -30.11
N LYS A 259 -3.73 -53.21 -30.12
CA LYS A 259 -4.28 -54.01 -29.00
C LYS A 259 -5.41 -53.47 -28.10
N THR A 260 -6.54 -54.12 -28.28
CA THR A 260 -7.76 -54.23 -27.45
C THR A 260 -7.57 -54.85 -26.06
N LYS A 261 -8.20 -54.25 -25.04
CA LYS A 261 -8.96 -54.88 -23.94
C LYS A 261 -10.03 -53.85 -23.56
N GLY A 262 -11.34 -54.07 -23.68
CA GLY A 262 -12.11 -55.22 -23.24
C GLY A 262 -12.79 -54.85 -21.90
N GLY A 263 -13.83 -54.03 -21.93
CA GLY A 263 -14.58 -53.61 -20.74
C GLY A 263 -15.90 -52.95 -21.12
N LYS A 264 -16.94 -53.77 -21.37
CA LYS A 264 -18.32 -53.30 -21.49
C LYS A 264 -18.87 -53.06 -20.08
N THR A 265 -19.15 -51.80 -19.75
CA THR A 265 -20.11 -51.47 -18.69
C THR A 265 -21.26 -50.70 -19.33
N SER A 266 -22.44 -51.29 -19.21
CA SER A 266 -23.72 -50.72 -19.60
C SER A 266 -23.95 -49.40 -18.85
N LYS A 267 -24.07 -48.30 -19.59
CA LYS A 267 -24.56 -47.00 -19.09
C LYS A 267 -26.01 -47.18 -18.60
N ALA A 268 -26.18 -47.46 -17.31
CA ALA A 268 -27.42 -47.18 -16.61
C ALA A 268 -27.61 -45.66 -16.61
N LYS A 269 -28.77 -45.17 -17.08
CA LYS A 269 -29.15 -43.76 -16.95
C LYS A 269 -29.21 -43.45 -15.45
N LYS A 270 -28.16 -42.80 -14.94
CA LYS A 270 -28.09 -42.32 -13.56
C LYS A 270 -29.19 -41.28 -13.40
N ALA A 271 -30.09 -41.49 -12.44
CA ALA A 271 -31.10 -40.50 -12.08
C ALA A 271 -30.40 -39.18 -11.75
N VAL A 272 -30.97 -38.08 -12.25
CA VAL A 272 -30.50 -36.72 -11.93
C VAL A 272 -30.70 -36.55 -10.44
N GLU A 273 -29.59 -36.61 -9.69
CA GLU A 273 -29.55 -36.39 -8.25
C GLU A 273 -29.68 -34.87 -8.06
N GLU A 274 -30.81 -34.42 -7.52
CA GLU A 274 -31.03 -32.99 -7.23
C GLU A 274 -30.06 -32.54 -6.12
N TYR A 275 -29.32 -31.45 -6.39
CA TYR A 275 -28.40 -30.84 -5.42
C TYR A 275 -29.20 -30.14 -4.31
N SER A 276 -28.69 -30.16 -3.08
CA SER A 276 -29.28 -29.35 -2.01
C SER A 276 -29.03 -27.86 -2.26
N THR A 277 -29.88 -27.00 -1.70
CA THR A 277 -29.74 -25.53 -1.78
C THR A 277 -28.38 -25.05 -1.25
N GLU A 278 -27.87 -25.69 -0.20
CA GLU A 278 -26.54 -25.41 0.36
C GLU A 278 -25.42 -25.74 -0.63
N GLU A 279 -25.50 -26.88 -1.34
CA GLU A 279 -24.49 -27.29 -2.32
C GLU A 279 -24.45 -26.34 -3.53
N LEU A 280 -25.60 -25.81 -3.94
CA LEU A 280 -25.70 -24.82 -5.02
C LEU A 280 -25.13 -23.46 -4.59
N SER A 281 -25.46 -22.99 -3.38
CA SER A 281 -24.95 -21.73 -2.82
C SER A 281 -23.42 -21.74 -2.70
N LEU A 282 -22.86 -22.84 -2.17
CA LEU A 282 -21.41 -23.00 -2.04
C LEU A 282 -20.70 -23.06 -3.40
N ALA A 283 -21.35 -23.59 -4.44
CA ALA A 283 -20.80 -23.58 -5.80
C ALA A 283 -20.81 -22.17 -6.41
N ALA A 284 -21.87 -21.40 -6.17
CA ALA A 284 -21.97 -20.00 -6.61
C ALA A 284 -20.92 -19.12 -5.92
N GLU A 285 -20.69 -19.32 -4.63
CA GLU A 285 -19.63 -18.62 -3.86
C GLU A 285 -18.22 -18.90 -4.43
N LEU A 286 -18.01 -20.09 -4.99
CA LEU A 286 -16.76 -20.43 -5.69
C LEU A 286 -16.68 -19.83 -7.10
N GLY A 287 -17.71 -19.17 -7.62
CA GLY A 287 -17.73 -18.66 -8.99
C GLY A 287 -17.94 -19.75 -10.05
N LEU A 288 -18.54 -20.89 -9.68
CA LEU A 288 -18.99 -21.89 -10.65
C LEU A 288 -20.37 -21.50 -11.22
N ARG A 289 -20.64 -21.91 -12.46
CA ARG A 289 -21.92 -21.63 -13.14
C ARG A 289 -23.09 -22.39 -12.48
N ASP A 290 -24.31 -21.93 -12.73
CA ASP A 290 -25.54 -22.58 -12.26
C ASP A 290 -25.59 -24.07 -12.64
N GLY A 291 -26.10 -24.89 -11.71
CA GLY A 291 -26.20 -26.35 -11.86
C GLY A 291 -24.96 -27.12 -11.41
N TRP A 292 -23.90 -26.44 -10.96
CA TRP A 292 -22.80 -27.07 -10.23
C TRP A 292 -23.13 -27.19 -8.75
N GLY A 293 -22.74 -28.29 -8.11
CA GLY A 293 -22.87 -28.48 -6.66
C GLY A 293 -21.50 -28.58 -6.00
N ALA A 294 -21.29 -27.91 -4.87
CA ALA A 294 -20.05 -28.01 -4.10
C ALA A 294 -20.34 -28.40 -2.66
N ARG A 295 -19.57 -29.35 -2.13
CA ARG A 295 -19.66 -29.78 -0.72
C ARG A 295 -18.29 -29.75 -0.05
N LYS A 296 -18.25 -29.20 1.16
CA LYS A 296 -17.09 -29.20 2.05
C LYS A 296 -17.31 -30.24 3.14
N SER A 297 -16.40 -31.19 3.28
CA SER A 297 -16.42 -32.19 4.37
C SER A 297 -15.15 -32.09 5.21
N GLU A 298 -15.32 -32.10 6.53
CA GLU A 298 -14.21 -32.00 7.48
C GLU A 298 -13.48 -33.34 7.63
N ARG A 299 -12.15 -33.29 7.72
CA ARG A 299 -11.30 -34.44 8.06
C ARG A 299 -10.91 -34.37 9.52
N LYS A 300 -10.54 -35.52 10.10
CA LYS A 300 -10.13 -35.68 11.51
C LYS A 300 -8.93 -34.82 11.99
N ARG A 301 -8.35 -33.96 11.15
CA ARG A 301 -7.19 -33.11 11.46
C ARG A 301 -7.46 -31.61 11.21
N GLY A 302 -8.72 -31.19 11.14
CA GLY A 302 -9.09 -29.79 10.83
C GLY A 302 -8.95 -29.41 9.35
N ASP A 303 -8.42 -30.31 8.51
CA ASP A 303 -8.39 -30.12 7.06
C ASP A 303 -9.77 -30.36 6.43
N PHE A 304 -10.07 -29.65 5.35
CA PHE A 304 -11.31 -29.84 4.59
C PHE A 304 -11.06 -30.56 3.26
N LYS A 305 -11.97 -31.47 2.89
CA LYS A 305 -12.04 -32.09 1.56
C LYS A 305 -13.19 -31.47 0.78
N TRP A 306 -12.87 -30.90 -0.38
CA TRP A 306 -13.85 -30.43 -1.36
C TRP A 306 -14.32 -31.60 -2.22
N THR A 307 -15.62 -31.66 -2.50
CA THR A 307 -16.23 -32.52 -3.52
C THR A 307 -17.12 -31.63 -4.37
N ILE A 308 -16.77 -31.45 -5.64
CA ILE A 308 -17.52 -30.59 -6.57
C ILE A 308 -18.13 -31.48 -7.64
N LYS A 309 -19.44 -31.36 -7.92
CA LYS A 309 -20.15 -32.13 -8.93
C LYS A 309 -20.58 -31.22 -10.10
N SER A 310 -20.30 -31.64 -11.33
CA SER A 310 -20.79 -30.96 -12.54
C SER A 310 -22.27 -31.26 -12.77
N PRO A 311 -23.00 -30.45 -13.55
CA PRO A 311 -24.37 -30.75 -13.97
C PRO A 311 -24.48 -32.08 -14.75
N GLU A 312 -23.39 -32.57 -15.34
CA GLU A 312 -23.33 -33.87 -16.01
C GLU A 312 -23.12 -35.06 -15.04
N GLY A 313 -22.92 -34.78 -13.75
CA GLY A 313 -22.72 -35.76 -12.70
C GLY A 313 -21.27 -36.21 -12.51
N GLU A 314 -20.30 -35.52 -13.12
CA GLU A 314 -18.87 -35.76 -12.88
C GLU A 314 -18.44 -35.17 -11.55
N THR A 315 -17.67 -35.92 -10.75
CA THR A 315 -17.17 -35.49 -9.43
C THR A 315 -15.71 -35.09 -9.50
N PHE A 316 -15.37 -33.95 -8.89
CA PHE A 316 -14.02 -33.39 -8.85
C PHE A 316 -13.46 -33.27 -7.44
N ASP A 317 -12.18 -33.65 -7.37
CA ASP A 317 -11.19 -33.55 -6.31
C ASP A 317 -10.94 -32.26 -5.54
N SER A 318 -11.02 -31.21 -6.34
CA SER A 318 -10.15 -30.06 -6.26
C SER A 318 -10.77 -28.97 -7.09
N LYS A 319 -10.75 -27.75 -6.55
CA LYS A 319 -11.22 -26.54 -7.21
C LYS A 319 -10.65 -26.40 -8.63
N LYS A 320 -9.32 -26.50 -8.79
CA LYS A 320 -8.64 -26.33 -10.09
C LYS A 320 -9.20 -27.22 -11.21
N LYS A 321 -9.43 -28.51 -10.93
CA LYS A 321 -10.01 -29.42 -11.93
C LYS A 321 -11.47 -29.08 -12.27
N ALA A 322 -12.25 -28.70 -11.26
CA ALA A 322 -13.64 -28.29 -11.47
C ALA A 322 -13.72 -27.02 -12.33
N PHE A 323 -12.90 -26.00 -12.06
CA PHE A 323 -12.85 -24.78 -12.86
C PHE A 323 -12.42 -25.02 -14.31
N ALA A 324 -11.40 -25.87 -14.52
CA ALA A 324 -10.97 -26.25 -15.86
C ALA A 324 -12.11 -26.96 -16.63
N ALA A 325 -12.86 -27.84 -15.97
CA ALA A 325 -14.03 -28.50 -16.56
C ALA A 325 -15.20 -27.54 -16.80
N ALA A 326 -15.35 -26.51 -15.95
CA ALA A 326 -16.34 -25.45 -16.10
C ALA A 326 -15.97 -24.42 -17.18
N GLY A 327 -14.74 -24.47 -17.73
CA GLY A 327 -14.23 -23.45 -18.65
C GLY A 327 -14.02 -22.09 -18.00
N VAL A 328 -13.84 -22.05 -16.68
CA VAL A 328 -13.51 -20.85 -15.92
C VAL A 328 -11.99 -20.77 -15.85
N ASP A 329 -11.42 -19.73 -16.48
CA ASP A 329 -9.98 -19.50 -16.44
C ASP A 329 -9.60 -18.92 -15.08
N MET A 330 -8.95 -19.74 -14.26
CA MET A 330 -8.44 -19.34 -12.95
C MET A 330 -7.09 -18.62 -13.13
N SER A 331 -7.11 -17.45 -13.77
CA SER A 331 -5.96 -16.55 -13.81
C SER A 331 -5.91 -15.72 -12.51
N GLU A 332 -5.76 -16.42 -11.37
CA GLU A 332 -5.37 -15.98 -10.00
C GLU A 332 -6.14 -14.80 -9.35
N PRO A 333 -6.25 -14.71 -7.99
CA PRO A 333 -5.20 -15.00 -7.01
C PRO A 333 -5.60 -16.01 -5.93
N THR A 334 -4.68 -16.91 -5.60
CA THR A 334 -4.66 -17.51 -4.27
C THR A 334 -3.23 -17.54 -3.74
N THR A 335 -2.93 -16.58 -2.88
CA THR A 335 -1.91 -16.69 -1.83
C THR A 335 -2.25 -17.92 -0.97
N LYS A 336 -1.45 -18.99 -1.08
CA LYS A 336 -1.30 -19.99 -0.03
C LYS A 336 0.13 -20.50 0.00
N GLU A 337 0.82 -20.14 1.07
CA GLU A 337 2.03 -20.76 1.57
C GLU A 337 1.91 -22.28 1.56
N LYS A 338 2.94 -22.95 1.06
CA LYS A 338 3.15 -24.38 1.29
C LYS A 338 4.44 -24.54 2.07
N GLY A 339 4.33 -24.68 3.39
CA GLY A 339 5.35 -25.30 4.21
C GLY A 339 5.57 -26.74 3.73
N LYS A 340 6.76 -27.02 3.19
CA LYS A 340 7.23 -28.39 2.99
C LYS A 340 8.13 -28.77 4.16
N THR A 341 7.70 -29.80 4.88
CA THR A 341 8.48 -30.51 5.88
C THR A 341 9.66 -31.23 5.22
N ALA A 342 10.87 -30.71 5.41
CA ALA A 342 12.11 -31.42 5.12
C ALA A 342 12.48 -32.31 6.31
N ARG A 343 12.61 -33.62 6.06
CA ARG A 343 13.22 -34.59 6.96
C ARG A 343 14.73 -34.29 7.08
N GLY A 344 15.14 -33.61 8.15
CA GLY A 344 16.52 -33.35 8.51
C GLY A 344 17.08 -34.38 9.50
N ARG A 345 18.21 -34.97 9.15
CA ARG A 345 19.02 -35.94 9.90
C ARG A 345 19.55 -35.36 11.22
N LYS A 346 19.57 -36.18 12.27
CA LYS A 346 20.31 -35.95 13.53
C LYS A 346 21.77 -35.55 13.24
N ARG A 347 22.15 -34.32 13.61
CA ARG A 347 23.54 -33.92 13.86
C ARG A 347 23.69 -33.52 15.32
N LYS A 348 24.93 -33.71 15.78
CA LYS A 348 25.38 -33.97 17.14
C LYS A 348 25.63 -32.64 17.85
N LEU A 349 25.06 -32.51 19.05
CA LEU A 349 25.28 -31.47 20.04
C LEU A 349 26.78 -31.30 20.32
N VAL A 350 27.30 -30.08 20.13
CA VAL A 350 28.54 -29.59 20.75
C VAL A 350 28.12 -28.46 21.69
N LYS A 351 28.68 -28.52 22.90
CA LYS A 351 28.36 -27.75 24.09
C LYS A 351 29.53 -26.81 24.33
N GLU A 352 29.29 -25.51 24.27
CA GLU A 352 30.10 -24.40 24.79
C GLU A 352 29.02 -23.48 25.41
N GLU A 353 28.78 -23.41 26.73
CA GLU A 353 29.63 -22.83 27.79
C GLU A 353 30.23 -21.49 27.36
N ASP A 354 29.48 -20.41 27.61
CA ASP A 354 30.06 -19.10 27.90
C ASP A 354 29.16 -18.31 28.86
N ASP A 355 29.86 -17.49 29.64
CA ASP A 355 29.62 -17.06 31.01
C ASP A 355 28.48 -16.06 31.25
N GLU A 356 27.98 -16.15 32.48
CA GLU A 356 27.06 -15.25 33.16
C GLU A 356 27.77 -13.92 33.51
N GLU A 357 27.20 -12.77 33.12
CA GLU A 357 27.37 -11.52 33.86
C GLU A 357 25.98 -10.89 34.07
N GLU A 358 25.46 -11.07 35.29
CA GLU A 358 24.29 -10.37 35.83
C GLU A 358 24.74 -8.96 36.26
N GLU A 359 24.25 -7.91 35.58
CA GLU A 359 24.35 -6.53 36.08
C GLU A 359 22.96 -6.09 36.58
N GLU A 360 22.84 -6.05 37.90
CA GLU A 360 21.67 -5.67 38.68
C GLU A 360 21.58 -4.14 38.70
N VAL A 361 20.69 -3.55 37.89
CA VAL A 361 20.40 -2.10 37.92
C VAL A 361 19.06 -1.88 38.62
N GLU A 362 19.13 -1.48 39.89
CA GLU A 362 17.96 -0.99 40.63
C GLU A 362 17.52 0.36 40.07
N GLU A 363 16.44 0.38 39.27
CA GLU A 363 15.81 1.61 38.82
C GLU A 363 14.52 1.90 39.60
N ALA A 364 14.51 3.07 40.23
CA ALA A 364 13.47 3.53 41.15
C ALA A 364 12.15 3.84 40.41
N MET A 365 11.12 3.04 40.71
CA MET A 365 9.72 3.31 40.33
C MET A 365 9.27 4.69 40.82
N SER A 366 9.04 5.59 39.88
CA SER A 366 8.23 6.79 40.08
C SER A 366 6.76 6.46 39.75
N PRO A 367 5.77 6.93 40.53
CA PRO A 367 4.37 6.60 40.30
C PRO A 367 3.82 7.36 39.09
N ASP A 368 3.50 6.62 38.02
CA ASP A 368 2.81 7.12 36.83
C ASP A 368 1.40 7.64 37.18
N PRO A 369 0.94 8.73 36.53
CA PRO A 369 -0.43 9.21 36.67
C PRO A 369 -1.38 8.20 36.02
N GLN A 370 -2.43 7.84 36.76
CA GLN A 370 -3.52 6.97 36.30
C GLN A 370 -4.12 7.50 35.00
N VAL A 371 -3.69 6.94 33.86
CA VAL A 371 -4.43 7.01 32.61
C VAL A 371 -5.70 6.20 32.82
N HIS A 372 -6.83 6.89 32.73
CA HIS A 372 -8.15 6.28 32.65
C HIS A 372 -8.16 5.42 31.39
N ASP A 373 -8.00 4.11 31.57
CA ASP A 373 -8.23 3.10 30.54
C ASP A 373 -9.73 3.16 30.20
N VAL A 374 -10.05 3.94 29.17
CA VAL A 374 -11.38 3.98 28.58
C VAL A 374 -11.49 2.67 27.82
N SER A 375 -12.00 1.64 28.49
CA SER A 375 -12.37 0.38 27.84
C SER A 375 -13.36 0.72 26.74
N LEU A 376 -12.88 0.84 25.51
CA LEU A 376 -13.69 0.90 24.31
C LEU A 376 -14.60 -0.31 24.39
N ASP A 377 -15.89 -0.06 24.54
CA ASP A 377 -16.91 -1.10 24.71
C ASP A 377 -16.79 -2.03 23.49
N GLU A 378 -16.33 -3.26 23.73
CA GLU A 378 -15.79 -4.19 22.73
C GLU A 378 -16.88 -4.71 21.76
N GLY A 379 -18.06 -4.11 21.80
CA GLY A 379 -19.25 -4.46 21.02
C GLY A 379 -19.60 -3.51 19.89
N ASP A 380 -19.15 -2.25 19.90
CA ASP A 380 -19.67 -1.28 18.93
C ASP A 380 -19.14 -1.54 17.50
N PRO A 381 -20.02 -1.48 16.48
CA PRO A 381 -19.58 -1.63 15.10
C PRO A 381 -18.61 -0.50 14.71
N PRO A 382 -17.59 -0.78 13.89
CA PRO A 382 -16.58 0.21 13.55
C PRO A 382 -17.18 1.34 12.71
N TRP A 383 -16.81 2.59 13.04
CA TRP A 383 -17.18 3.77 12.26
C TRP A 383 -16.72 3.65 10.80
N ARG A 384 -17.66 3.80 9.86
CA ARG A 384 -17.35 3.84 8.43
C ARG A 384 -16.90 5.25 8.07
N THR A 385 -15.75 5.38 7.43
CA THR A 385 -15.19 6.68 7.02
C THR A 385 -15.45 7.02 5.54
N MET A 386 -16.23 6.19 4.83
CA MET A 386 -16.57 6.39 3.42
C MET A 386 -17.99 5.88 3.09
N GLY A 387 -18.51 6.25 1.92
CA GLY A 387 -19.71 5.65 1.33
C GLY A 387 -21.03 6.36 1.62
N HIS A 388 -21.08 7.27 2.58
CA HIS A 388 -22.23 8.15 2.80
C HIS A 388 -22.00 9.54 2.19
N PRO A 389 -22.99 10.17 1.53
CA PRO A 389 -22.85 11.51 0.95
C PRO A 389 -22.56 12.63 1.96
N PHE A 390 -22.78 12.37 3.26
CA PHE A 390 -22.55 13.35 4.32
C PHE A 390 -21.11 13.38 4.84
N ILE A 391 -20.32 12.35 4.55
CA ILE A 391 -18.91 12.29 4.98
C ILE A 391 -18.13 13.44 4.34
N SER A 392 -17.27 14.08 5.13
CA SER A 392 -16.47 15.26 4.78
C SER A 392 -17.27 16.55 4.53
N ARG A 393 -18.58 16.57 4.76
CA ARG A 393 -19.36 17.82 4.73
C ARG A 393 -19.18 18.60 6.04
N ARG A 394 -19.22 19.93 5.93
CA ARG A 394 -19.15 20.85 7.08
C ARG A 394 -20.54 21.09 7.65
N ILE A 395 -20.65 21.09 8.96
CA ILE A 395 -21.88 21.39 9.69
C ILE A 395 -21.63 22.53 10.68
N GLN A 396 -22.64 23.36 10.91
CA GLN A 396 -22.62 24.39 11.95
C GLN A 396 -23.60 24.01 13.05
N TRP A 397 -23.07 23.68 14.22
CA TRP A 397 -23.88 23.26 15.37
C TRP A 397 -23.82 24.30 16.48
N THR A 398 -24.98 24.60 17.07
CA THR A 398 -25.08 25.47 18.23
C THR A 398 -25.49 24.61 19.44
N PRO A 399 -24.60 24.41 20.43
CA PRO A 399 -24.91 23.60 21.59
C PRO A 399 -26.10 24.18 22.36
N PRO A 400 -26.95 23.33 22.98
CA PRO A 400 -28.01 23.80 23.86
C PRO A 400 -27.44 24.63 25.02
N ALA A 401 -28.13 25.71 25.40
CA ALA A 401 -27.67 26.66 26.43
C ALA A 401 -27.43 26.04 27.82
N ASP A 402 -27.91 24.81 28.04
CA ASP A 402 -27.81 24.10 29.32
C ASP A 402 -26.51 23.31 29.48
N ASN A 403 -25.67 23.21 28.42
CA ASN A 403 -24.41 22.47 28.47
C ASN A 403 -23.23 23.39 28.77
N HIS A 404 -22.83 23.49 30.05
CA HIS A 404 -21.80 24.44 30.51
C HIS A 404 -20.36 24.10 30.08
N ASP A 405 -20.13 22.89 29.58
CA ASP A 405 -18.79 22.40 29.25
C ASP A 405 -18.35 22.72 27.81
N ILE A 406 -19.27 23.24 26.97
CA ILE A 406 -19.01 23.56 25.57
C ILE A 406 -19.05 25.09 25.38
N PRO A 407 -18.14 25.71 24.60
CA PRO A 407 -18.18 27.15 24.36
C PRO A 407 -19.55 27.60 23.86
N ASN A 408 -20.09 28.64 24.50
CA ASN A 408 -21.34 29.27 24.09
C ASN A 408 -21.15 29.99 22.74
N GLY A 409 -21.34 29.28 21.65
CA GLY A 409 -21.30 29.83 20.29
C GLY A 409 -21.51 28.77 19.21
N PRO A 410 -21.90 29.18 18.00
CA PRO A 410 -21.97 28.27 16.87
C PRO A 410 -20.56 27.74 16.54
N SER A 411 -20.42 26.43 16.53
CA SER A 411 -19.18 25.72 16.22
C SER A 411 -19.29 25.05 14.87
N VAL A 412 -18.22 25.06 14.08
CA VAL A 412 -18.19 24.39 12.77
C VAL A 412 -17.40 23.10 12.87
N GLY A 413 -18.02 21.99 12.49
CA GLY A 413 -17.45 20.65 12.53
C GLY A 413 -17.44 19.98 11.16
N THR A 414 -16.78 18.83 11.06
CA THR A 414 -16.77 17.98 9.87
C THR A 414 -17.24 16.59 10.22
N VAL A 415 -18.14 16.03 9.41
CA VAL A 415 -18.59 14.64 9.57
C VAL A 415 -17.49 13.69 9.09
N ILE A 416 -16.94 12.88 9.99
CA ILE A 416 -15.80 11.98 9.68
C ILE A 416 -16.18 10.50 9.64
N GLY A 417 -17.29 10.11 10.28
CA GLY A 417 -17.70 8.72 10.43
C GLY A 417 -19.22 8.54 10.40
N TRP A 418 -19.66 7.33 10.09
CA TRP A 418 -21.07 6.94 10.22
C TRP A 418 -21.24 5.44 10.52
N ILE A 419 -22.33 5.09 11.19
CA ILE A 419 -22.82 3.72 11.39
C ILE A 419 -24.10 3.56 10.58
N SER A 420 -24.22 2.47 9.83
CA SER A 420 -25.40 2.19 9.00
C SER A 420 -26.54 1.60 9.83
N GLU A 421 -27.79 1.87 9.45
CA GLU A 421 -28.97 1.18 10.01
C GLU A 421 -28.92 -0.36 9.90
N ALA A 422 -28.11 -0.88 8.97
CA ALA A 422 -27.92 -2.31 8.75
C ALA A 422 -26.72 -2.90 9.53
N ASP A 423 -25.92 -2.05 10.17
CA ASP A 423 -24.81 -2.51 11.00
C ASP A 423 -25.35 -3.12 12.30
N VAL A 424 -24.73 -4.21 12.72
CA VAL A 424 -25.07 -4.93 13.95
C VAL A 424 -23.82 -5.15 14.79
N ASP A 425 -23.98 -5.09 16.11
CA ASP A 425 -22.93 -5.38 17.08
C ASP A 425 -22.58 -6.88 17.11
N SER A 426 -21.62 -7.25 17.97
CA SER A 426 -21.20 -8.64 18.17
C SER A 426 -22.30 -9.55 18.74
N GLU A 427 -23.33 -8.98 19.35
CA GLU A 427 -24.50 -9.68 19.89
C GLU A 427 -25.67 -9.77 18.88
N GLY A 428 -25.56 -9.10 17.73
CA GLY A 428 -26.58 -9.02 16.70
C GLY A 428 -27.63 -7.95 16.91
N ASN A 429 -27.44 -7.03 17.86
CA ASN A 429 -28.30 -5.85 18.02
C ASN A 429 -27.93 -4.79 16.98
N PRO A 430 -28.88 -3.93 16.56
CA PRO A 430 -28.58 -2.82 15.66
C PRO A 430 -27.53 -1.88 16.25
N GLY A 431 -26.57 -1.44 15.43
CA GLY A 431 -25.48 -0.55 15.87
C GLY A 431 -25.98 0.78 16.45
N PHE A 432 -27.14 1.26 16.01
CA PHE A 432 -27.80 2.41 16.60
C PHE A 432 -29.32 2.32 16.44
N ILE A 433 -30.06 2.69 17.49
CA ILE A 433 -31.53 2.78 17.50
C ILE A 433 -31.93 4.24 17.72
N SER A 434 -32.60 4.84 16.74
CA SER A 434 -33.03 6.24 16.81
C SER A 434 -33.96 6.47 18.00
N SER A 435 -33.62 7.49 18.79
CA SER A 435 -34.40 7.90 19.96
C SER A 435 -35.81 8.38 19.58
N LYS A 436 -35.94 8.97 18.39
CA LYS A 436 -37.18 9.53 17.84
C LYS A 436 -38.12 8.47 17.29
N THR A 437 -37.58 7.45 16.62
CA THR A 437 -38.38 6.45 15.90
C THR A 437 -38.44 5.08 16.58
N GLY A 438 -37.49 4.78 17.48
CA GLY A 438 -37.34 3.48 18.11
C GLY A 438 -36.94 2.35 17.15
N LYS A 439 -36.40 2.70 15.97
CA LYS A 439 -35.98 1.76 14.92
C LYS A 439 -34.47 1.89 14.67
N PRO A 440 -33.83 0.85 14.08
CA PRO A 440 -32.48 0.96 13.55
C PRO A 440 -32.37 2.18 12.63
N ALA A 441 -31.31 2.97 12.80
CA ALA A 441 -31.10 4.21 12.04
C ALA A 441 -29.61 4.47 11.83
N CYS A 442 -29.28 5.40 10.94
CA CYS A 442 -27.91 5.86 10.75
C CYS A 442 -27.50 6.84 11.87
N LEU A 443 -26.28 6.69 12.37
CA LEU A 443 -25.64 7.60 13.31
C LEU A 443 -24.38 8.19 12.67
N PHE A 444 -24.17 9.49 12.80
CA PHE A 444 -23.05 10.20 12.21
C PHE A 444 -22.16 10.78 13.29
N HIS A 445 -20.85 10.56 13.16
CA HIS A 445 -19.83 11.10 14.05
C HIS A 445 -19.18 12.32 13.43
N ALA A 446 -19.30 13.46 14.10
CA ALA A 446 -18.72 14.72 13.67
C ALA A 446 -17.70 15.24 14.69
N VAL A 447 -16.58 15.73 14.16
CA VAL A 447 -15.50 16.31 14.96
C VAL A 447 -15.50 17.82 14.78
N PHE A 448 -15.49 18.52 15.91
CA PHE A 448 -15.33 19.97 16.03
C PHE A 448 -13.92 20.26 16.56
N GLU A 449 -13.52 21.53 16.58
CA GLU A 449 -12.18 21.93 17.03
C GLU A 449 -11.89 21.53 18.48
N GLU A 450 -12.91 21.55 19.35
CA GLU A 450 -12.74 21.32 20.80
C GLU A 450 -13.44 20.08 21.34
N PHE A 451 -14.33 19.45 20.56
CA PHE A 451 -15.13 18.30 21.00
C PHE A 451 -15.64 17.46 19.83
N GLU A 452 -16.22 16.31 20.15
CA GLU A 452 -16.82 15.39 19.19
C GLU A 452 -18.30 15.20 19.56
N GLN A 453 -19.16 15.03 18.56
CA GLN A 453 -20.60 14.87 18.78
C GLN A 453 -21.21 13.95 17.71
N ASP A 454 -22.08 13.06 18.16
CA ASP A 454 -22.85 12.18 17.30
C ASP A 454 -24.23 12.77 17.00
N PHE A 455 -24.72 12.55 15.79
CA PHE A 455 -25.97 13.09 15.26
C PHE A 455 -26.77 12.02 14.52
N GLU A 456 -28.09 12.02 14.72
CA GLU A 456 -28.99 11.26 13.86
C GLU A 456 -29.08 11.93 12.46
N GLU A 457 -29.43 11.17 11.43
CA GLU A 457 -29.50 11.68 10.04
C GLU A 457 -30.35 12.97 9.90
N TRP A 458 -31.51 13.00 10.55
CA TRP A 458 -32.44 14.13 10.49
C TRP A 458 -31.94 15.37 11.24
N GLU A 459 -31.09 15.20 12.27
CA GLU A 459 -30.46 16.34 12.95
C GLU A 459 -29.42 16.98 12.04
N LEU A 460 -28.68 16.14 11.32
CA LEU A 460 -27.57 16.55 10.48
C LEU A 460 -28.06 17.29 9.22
N GLU A 461 -29.19 16.89 8.65
CA GLU A 461 -29.82 17.59 7.52
C GLU A 461 -30.13 19.07 7.80
N GLU A 462 -30.43 19.42 9.05
CA GLU A 462 -30.73 20.81 9.47
C GLU A 462 -29.47 21.63 9.78
N LEU A 463 -28.29 20.99 9.87
CA LEU A 463 -27.03 21.62 10.31
C LEU A 463 -26.02 21.87 9.17
N PHE A 464 -26.31 21.43 7.94
CA PHE A 464 -25.41 21.67 6.81
C PHE A 464 -25.30 23.15 6.47
N LEU A 465 -24.06 23.59 6.26
CA LEU A 465 -23.79 24.88 5.64
C LEU A 465 -24.04 24.75 4.13
N ASP A 466 -24.80 25.68 3.56
CA ASP A 466 -24.97 25.76 2.11
C ASP A 466 -23.60 26.06 1.47
N ASP A 467 -23.19 25.27 0.49
CA ASP A 467 -21.90 25.38 -0.22
C ASP A 467 -21.79 26.65 -1.10
N GLU A 468 -22.67 27.65 -0.91
CA GLU A 468 -22.79 28.85 -1.75
C GLU A 468 -22.03 30.10 -1.25
N ASP A 469 -21.35 30.05 -0.09
CA ASP A 469 -20.61 31.20 0.48
C ASP A 469 -19.07 31.12 0.36
#